data_AF-A0A212IH68-F1
#
_entry.id   AF-A0A212IH68-F1
#
_cell.length_a   1.000
_cell.length_b   1.000
_cell.length_c   1.000
_cell.angle_alpha   90.00
_cell.angle_beta   90.00
_cell.angle_gamma   90.00
#
_symmetry.space_group_name_H-M   'P 1'
#
loop_
_entity.id
_entity.type
_entity.pdbx_description
1 polymer ?
#
loop_
_entity_poly.entity_id
_entity_poly.type
_entity_poly.pdbx_seq_one_letter_code
_entity_poly.pdbx_strand_id
1 'polypeptide(L)'
;MEERKATELAFDEERKEKFIQRLRSLIGARSVRSAATDWGMSFSTLNNYLTRGTEPSFAAMQLIASKEQVTLDWLAFGNDRSDSNMNQSVILDEAHRSSANLAQSTWNMIFETLTPEEQKEILDFCLKEGARSMVGLVASAAATDRNFMSLSAADKERLLRLNEQLKKGPSEGDSGVAEADLQSDTKKVG
;
A
#
# COMPACT_ATOMS: atom_id res chain seq x y z
N MET A 1 -24.51 0.26 -45.60
CA MET A 1 -24.08 1.44 -44.84
C MET A 1 -25.14 1.65 -43.77
N GLU A 2 -24.88 1.18 -42.55
CA GLU A 2 -25.62 1.63 -41.37
C GLU A 2 -24.78 1.28 -40.13
N GLU A 3 -24.20 2.34 -39.58
CA GLU A 3 -23.29 2.31 -38.45
C GLU A 3 -24.04 1.87 -37.20
N ARG A 4 -23.85 0.62 -36.78
CA ARG A 4 -24.14 0.22 -35.40
C ARG A 4 -22.99 0.72 -34.53
N LYS A 5 -23.04 2.00 -34.13
CA LYS A 5 -22.20 2.51 -33.04
C LYS A 5 -22.58 1.75 -31.78
N ALA A 6 -21.70 0.82 -31.42
CA ALA A 6 -21.77 0.03 -30.21
C ALA A 6 -21.95 0.95 -29.00
N THR A 7 -22.91 0.58 -28.18
CA THR A 7 -23.31 1.21 -26.94
C THR A 7 -22.22 1.00 -25.88
N GLU A 8 -21.11 1.72 -25.98
CA GLU A 8 -20.01 1.72 -24.99
C GLU A 8 -20.25 2.67 -23.80
N LEU A 9 -21.48 3.19 -23.64
CA LEU A 9 -21.89 4.11 -22.57
C LEU A 9 -22.75 3.43 -21.49
N ALA A 10 -22.55 2.13 -21.26
CA ALA A 10 -23.19 1.40 -20.15
C ALA A 10 -22.38 1.52 -18.83
N PHE A 11 -21.63 2.60 -18.66
CA PHE A 11 -21.33 3.06 -17.31
C PHE A 11 -22.57 3.80 -16.82
N ASP A 12 -22.87 3.69 -15.53
CA ASP A 12 -23.41 4.81 -14.73
C ASP A 12 -24.86 4.73 -14.21
N GLU A 13 -25.70 3.74 -14.49
CA GLU A 13 -27.04 3.70 -13.83
C GLU A 13 -26.94 3.43 -12.31
N GLU A 14 -26.13 2.44 -11.90
CA GLU A 14 -25.91 2.14 -10.49
C GLU A 14 -25.19 3.30 -9.75
N ARG A 15 -24.29 4.00 -10.46
CA ARG A 15 -23.53 5.13 -9.89
C ARG A 15 -24.41 6.38 -9.75
N LYS A 16 -25.26 6.67 -10.75
CA LYS A 16 -26.30 7.73 -10.66
C LYS A 16 -27.26 7.45 -9.52
N GLU A 17 -27.72 6.21 -9.36
CA GLU A 17 -28.60 5.83 -8.26
C GLU A 17 -27.94 6.09 -6.90
N LYS A 18 -26.67 5.67 -6.73
CA LYS A 18 -25.89 5.97 -5.51
C LYS A 18 -25.69 7.46 -5.28
N PHE A 19 -25.52 8.26 -6.34
CA PHE A 19 -25.42 9.73 -6.25
C PHE A 19 -26.74 10.35 -5.78
N ILE A 20 -27.87 9.96 -6.38
CA ILE A 20 -29.20 10.45 -6.01
C ILE A 20 -29.51 10.10 -4.55
N GLN A 21 -29.15 8.90 -4.09
CA GLN A 21 -29.34 8.49 -2.69
C GLN A 21 -28.56 9.38 -1.71
N ARG A 22 -27.31 9.73 -2.03
CA ARG A 22 -26.51 10.66 -1.21
C ARG A 22 -27.09 12.07 -1.22
N LEU A 23 -27.56 12.55 -2.37
CA LEU A 23 -28.25 13.83 -2.46
C LEU A 23 -29.54 13.85 -1.62
N ARG A 24 -30.30 12.75 -1.59
CA ARG A 24 -31.46 12.58 -0.71
C ARG A 24 -31.06 12.56 0.76
N SER A 25 -29.94 11.93 1.10
CA SER A 25 -29.39 11.93 2.47
C SER A 25 -29.05 13.35 2.95
N LEU A 26 -28.46 14.18 2.09
CA LEU A 26 -28.18 15.59 2.39
C LEU A 26 -29.45 16.44 2.52
N ILE A 27 -30.51 16.10 1.80
CA ILE A 27 -31.82 16.76 1.96
C ILE A 27 -32.42 16.36 3.32
N GLY A 28 -32.27 15.11 3.76
CA GLY A 28 -32.67 14.68 5.10
C GLY A 28 -34.14 14.99 5.39
N ALA A 29 -34.40 15.76 6.46
CA ALA A 29 -35.74 16.08 6.93
C ALA A 29 -36.38 17.33 6.26
N ARG A 30 -35.62 18.14 5.51
CA ARG A 30 -36.16 19.33 4.85
C ARG A 30 -36.85 18.98 3.54
N SER A 31 -37.78 19.83 3.12
CA SER A 31 -38.38 19.68 1.80
C SER A 31 -37.36 19.99 0.70
N VAL A 32 -37.50 19.36 -0.47
CA VAL A 32 -36.66 19.63 -1.65
C VAL A 32 -36.68 21.12 -2.03
N ARG A 33 -37.79 21.83 -1.80
CA ARG A 33 -37.88 23.28 -2.03
C ARG A 33 -37.05 24.09 -1.05
N SER A 34 -37.01 23.69 0.21
CA SER A 34 -36.15 24.31 1.23
C SER A 34 -34.68 24.07 0.88
N ALA A 35 -34.31 22.83 0.58
CA ALA A 35 -32.94 22.46 0.20
C ALA A 35 -32.45 23.24 -1.03
N ALA A 36 -33.29 23.38 -2.06
CA ALA A 36 -32.97 24.17 -3.25
C ALA A 36 -32.68 25.64 -2.90
N THR A 37 -33.49 26.22 -2.01
CA THR A 37 -33.30 27.59 -1.52
C THR A 37 -31.99 27.74 -0.74
N ASP A 38 -31.73 26.82 0.19
CA ASP A 38 -30.52 26.83 1.03
C ASP A 38 -29.23 26.68 0.20
N TRP A 39 -29.30 25.85 -0.84
CA TRP A 39 -28.23 25.63 -1.79
C TRP A 39 -28.14 26.70 -2.87
N GLY A 40 -29.03 27.70 -2.89
CA GLY A 40 -28.98 28.79 -3.86
C GLY A 40 -29.25 28.34 -5.31
N MET A 41 -30.09 27.32 -5.51
CA MET A 41 -30.45 26.79 -6.83
C MET A 41 -31.97 26.70 -7.02
N SER A 42 -32.43 26.59 -8.27
CA SER A 42 -33.87 26.48 -8.53
C SER A 42 -34.40 25.09 -8.12
N PHE A 43 -35.65 25.05 -7.65
CA PHE A 43 -36.34 23.78 -7.37
C PHE A 43 -36.33 22.83 -8.57
N SER A 44 -36.55 23.36 -9.77
CA SER A 44 -36.53 22.57 -11.01
C SER A 44 -35.16 21.94 -11.27
N THR A 45 -34.08 22.67 -11.00
CA THR A 45 -32.70 22.16 -11.16
C THR A 45 -32.44 21.01 -10.19
N LEU A 46 -32.78 21.18 -8.91
CA LEU A 46 -32.58 20.13 -7.92
C LEU A 46 -33.47 18.91 -8.20
N ASN A 47 -34.72 19.14 -8.60
CA ASN A 47 -35.65 18.07 -8.95
C ASN A 47 -35.18 17.28 -10.17
N ASN A 48 -34.54 17.93 -11.16
CA ASN A 48 -33.94 17.24 -12.30
C ASN A 48 -32.82 16.29 -11.89
N TYR A 49 -31.96 16.69 -10.94
CA TYR A 49 -30.91 15.81 -10.41
C TYR A 49 -31.51 14.58 -9.72
N LEU A 50 -32.58 14.75 -8.94
CA LEU A 50 -33.21 13.68 -8.17
C LEU A 50 -34.09 12.72 -8.98
N THR A 51 -34.65 13.17 -10.11
CA THR A 51 -35.68 12.41 -10.88
C THR A 51 -35.21 11.97 -12.25
N ARG A 52 -34.41 12.79 -12.94
CA ARG A 52 -33.89 12.50 -14.28
C ARG A 52 -32.47 11.94 -14.25
N GLY A 53 -31.84 11.91 -13.06
CA GLY A 53 -30.43 11.53 -12.91
C GLY A 53 -29.50 12.40 -13.75
N THR A 54 -29.89 13.66 -14.00
CA THR A 54 -29.05 14.59 -14.75
C THR A 54 -27.82 14.91 -13.92
N GLU A 55 -26.64 14.79 -14.52
CA GLU A 55 -25.39 15.06 -13.84
C GLU A 55 -25.31 16.56 -13.48
N PRO A 56 -25.11 16.89 -12.20
CA PRO A 56 -24.93 18.28 -11.78
C PRO A 56 -23.61 18.82 -12.31
N SER A 57 -23.58 20.12 -12.63
CA SER A 57 -22.32 20.78 -12.96
C SER A 57 -21.37 20.79 -11.75
N PHE A 58 -20.06 20.88 -12.01
CA PHE A 58 -19.05 21.02 -10.95
C PHE A 58 -19.37 22.19 -9.99
N ALA A 59 -19.84 23.33 -10.52
CA ALA A 59 -20.25 24.48 -9.73
C ALA A 59 -21.44 24.15 -8.80
N ALA A 60 -22.41 23.37 -9.27
CA ALA A 60 -23.54 22.93 -8.44
C ALA A 60 -23.08 21.95 -7.35
N MET A 61 -22.17 21.02 -7.67
CA MET A 61 -21.58 20.11 -6.66
C MET A 61 -20.80 20.88 -5.59
N GLN A 62 -19.99 21.86 -5.99
CA GLN A 62 -19.22 22.69 -5.05
C GLN A 62 -20.14 23.50 -4.12
N LEU A 63 -21.24 24.02 -4.66
CA LEU A 63 -22.21 24.79 -3.89
C LEU A 63 -22.88 23.92 -2.81
N ILE A 64 -23.36 22.73 -3.20
CA ILE A 64 -23.96 21.76 -2.27
C ILE A 64 -22.93 21.34 -1.21
N ALA A 65 -21.72 20.97 -1.63
CA ALA A 65 -20.63 20.57 -0.74
C ALA A 65 -20.29 21.66 0.29
N SER A 66 -20.18 22.91 -0.14
CA SER A 66 -19.88 24.04 0.75
C SER A 66 -20.99 24.32 1.77
N LYS A 67 -22.25 24.13 1.39
CA LYS A 67 -23.42 24.40 2.24
C LYS A 67 -23.65 23.29 3.24
N GLU A 68 -23.43 22.05 2.84
CA GLU A 68 -23.63 20.86 3.68
C GLU A 68 -22.37 20.44 4.42
N GLN A 69 -21.25 21.15 4.25
CA GLN A 69 -19.95 20.85 4.87
C GLN A 69 -19.47 19.42 4.58
N VAL A 70 -19.71 18.95 3.35
CA VAL A 70 -19.25 17.63 2.86
C VAL A 70 -18.18 17.79 1.80
N THR A 71 -17.34 16.77 1.62
CA THR A 71 -16.32 16.79 0.56
C THR A 71 -16.96 16.52 -0.81
N LEU A 72 -16.37 17.10 -1.86
CA LEU A 72 -16.77 16.81 -3.25
C LEU A 72 -16.65 15.32 -3.56
N ASP A 73 -15.64 14.65 -3.01
CA ASP A 73 -15.41 13.21 -3.20
C ASP A 73 -16.49 12.36 -2.54
N TRP A 74 -16.95 12.74 -1.34
CA TRP A 74 -18.08 12.08 -0.70
C TRP A 74 -19.36 12.28 -1.53
N LEU A 75 -19.58 13.49 -2.05
CA LEU A 75 -20.74 13.79 -2.89
C LEU A 75 -20.69 13.06 -4.25
N ALA A 76 -19.52 12.90 -4.86
CA ALA A 76 -19.36 12.26 -6.18
C ALA A 76 -19.28 10.73 -6.09
N PHE A 77 -18.50 10.18 -5.14
CA PHE A 77 -18.21 8.74 -5.05
C PHE A 77 -18.72 8.04 -3.78
N GLY A 78 -19.02 8.77 -2.71
CA GLY A 78 -19.58 8.20 -1.48
C GLY A 78 -18.50 7.65 -0.56
N ASN A 79 -17.24 7.97 -0.87
CA ASN A 79 -16.13 7.75 0.02
C ASN A 79 -16.26 8.73 1.18
N ASP A 80 -16.52 8.21 2.37
CA ASP A 80 -16.40 8.92 3.65
C ASP A 80 -14.92 9.13 4.00
N ARG A 81 -14.16 9.68 3.03
CA ARG A 81 -12.85 10.26 3.28
C ARG A 81 -13.06 11.63 3.90
N SER A 82 -13.77 11.61 5.03
CA SER A 82 -13.70 12.59 6.11
C SER A 82 -12.51 12.24 7.02
N ASP A 83 -11.58 11.41 6.57
CA ASP A 83 -10.21 11.48 7.04
C ASP A 83 -9.66 12.81 6.56
N SER A 84 -9.56 13.75 7.51
CA SER A 84 -8.63 14.86 7.46
C SER A 84 -7.23 14.33 7.16
N ASN A 85 -6.96 14.08 5.89
CA ASN A 85 -5.68 14.07 5.21
C ASN A 85 -5.93 13.55 3.80
N MET A 86 -6.07 14.49 2.88
CA MET A 86 -5.85 14.27 1.47
C MET A 86 -4.41 13.78 1.30
N ASN A 87 -4.21 12.47 1.33
CA ASN A 87 -3.43 11.68 0.38
C ASN A 87 -3.28 10.25 0.88
N GLN A 88 -3.28 9.38 -0.12
CA GLN A 88 -2.65 8.07 -0.13
C GLN A 88 -3.56 6.86 0.09
N SER A 89 -3.37 6.00 -0.90
CA SER A 89 -3.85 4.66 -1.13
C SER A 89 -3.67 3.71 0.06
N VAL A 90 -4.24 2.52 -0.13
CA VAL A 90 -3.92 1.25 0.55
C VAL A 90 -4.84 0.90 1.72
N ILE A 91 -6.05 0.45 1.38
CA ILE A 91 -6.74 -0.59 2.13
C ILE A 91 -6.02 -1.89 1.75
N LEU A 92 -5.26 -2.51 2.64
CA LEU A 92 -4.92 -3.95 2.61
C LEU A 92 -4.15 -4.47 3.86
N ASP A 93 -3.93 -3.69 4.93
CA ASP A 93 -2.97 -4.12 5.98
C ASP A 93 -3.32 -3.69 7.44
N GLU A 94 -4.57 -3.86 7.86
CA GLU A 94 -5.14 -3.27 9.08
C GLU A 94 -4.52 -3.74 10.42
N ALA A 95 -3.88 -4.92 10.48
CA ALA A 95 -3.30 -5.41 11.74
C ALA A 95 -1.87 -4.86 12.00
N HIS A 96 -1.06 -4.68 10.96
CA HIS A 96 0.29 -4.13 11.07
C HIS A 96 0.33 -2.59 11.02
N ARG A 97 -0.70 -1.97 10.41
CA ARG A 97 -0.84 -0.51 10.38
C ARG A 97 -1.07 0.10 11.76
N SER A 98 -1.75 -0.57 12.69
CA SER A 98 -2.10 0.02 13.99
C SER A 98 -0.88 0.42 14.85
N SER A 99 0.18 -0.40 14.90
CA SER A 99 1.42 -0.04 15.62
C SER A 99 2.30 0.93 14.84
N ALA A 100 2.36 0.80 13.51
CA ALA A 100 3.09 1.72 12.64
C ALA A 100 2.46 3.12 12.66
N ASN A 101 1.13 3.20 12.68
CA ASN A 101 0.35 4.43 12.78
C ASN A 101 0.53 5.09 14.15
N LEU A 102 0.69 4.33 15.25
CA LEU A 102 0.99 4.92 16.56
C LEU A 102 2.39 5.55 16.59
N ALA A 103 3.40 4.82 16.11
CA ALA A 103 4.77 5.36 16.04
C ALA A 103 4.84 6.58 15.12
N GLN A 104 4.18 6.51 13.96
CA GLN A 104 4.12 7.61 12.99
C GLN A 104 3.34 8.81 13.52
N SER A 105 2.18 8.61 14.15
CA SER A 105 1.42 9.71 14.77
C SER A 105 2.17 10.34 15.94
N THR A 106 2.86 9.55 16.76
CA THR A 106 3.71 10.06 17.84
C THR A 106 4.89 10.87 17.28
N TRP A 107 5.54 10.38 16.22
CA TRP A 107 6.59 11.11 15.52
C TRP A 107 6.08 12.44 14.96
N ASN A 108 4.94 12.45 14.29
CA ASN A 108 4.34 13.67 13.75
C ASN A 108 4.00 14.67 14.85
N MET A 109 3.42 14.20 15.97
CA MET A 109 3.14 15.06 17.12
C MET A 109 4.41 15.70 17.68
N ILE A 110 5.47 14.91 17.87
CA ILE A 110 6.77 15.43 18.34
C ILE A 110 7.33 16.43 17.32
N PHE A 111 7.33 16.08 16.04
CA PHE A 111 7.88 16.91 14.98
C PHE A 111 7.15 18.26 14.86
N GLU A 112 5.82 18.27 14.98
CA GLU A 112 4.99 19.48 14.95
C GLU A 112 5.18 20.38 16.18
N THR A 113 5.59 19.82 17.33
CA THR A 113 5.87 20.63 18.54
C THR A 113 7.20 21.38 18.50
N LEU A 114 8.08 21.02 17.56
CA LEU A 114 9.40 21.63 17.41
C LEU A 114 9.32 22.92 16.58
N THR A 115 10.24 23.83 16.85
CA THR A 115 10.43 25.03 16.01
C THR A 115 10.94 24.65 14.62
N PRO A 116 10.69 25.48 13.59
CA PRO A 116 11.20 25.23 12.23
C PRO A 116 12.72 25.04 12.17
N GLU A 117 13.45 25.72 13.04
CA GLU A 117 14.90 25.60 13.20
C GLU A 117 15.28 24.20 13.72
N GLU A 118 14.62 23.72 14.77
CA GLU A 118 14.86 22.40 15.37
C GLU A 118 14.45 21.25 14.41
N GLN A 119 13.33 21.40 13.70
CA GLN A 119 12.92 20.45 12.66
C GLN A 119 14.01 20.26 11.59
N LYS A 120 14.61 21.38 11.16
CA LYS A 120 15.69 21.37 10.18
C LYS A 120 16.96 20.71 10.73
N GLU A 121 17.33 20.97 11.97
CA GLU A 121 18.49 20.32 12.60
C GLU A 121 18.32 18.80 12.73
N ILE A 122 17.13 18.33 13.11
CA ILE A 122 16.83 16.89 13.19
C ILE A 122 16.87 16.24 11.81
N LEU A 123 16.28 16.86 10.80
CA LEU A 123 16.32 16.35 9.43
C LEU A 123 17.75 16.28 8.90
N ASP A 124 18.55 17.33 9.12
CA ASP A 124 19.94 17.37 8.71
C ASP A 124 20.79 16.31 9.44
N PHE A 125 20.53 16.09 10.74
CA PHE A 125 21.15 15.01 11.51
C PHE A 125 20.78 13.62 10.96
N CYS A 126 19.49 13.35 10.76
CA CYS A 126 19.03 12.07 10.20
C CYS A 126 19.61 11.80 8.80
N LEU A 127 19.69 12.83 7.95
CA LEU A 127 20.28 12.73 6.63
C LEU A 127 21.80 12.48 6.69
N LYS A 128 22.52 13.16 7.59
CA LYS A 128 23.97 12.96 7.79
C LYS A 128 24.29 11.57 8.31
N GLU A 129 23.53 11.07 9.29
CA GLU A 129 23.70 9.71 9.80
C GLU A 129 23.30 8.65 8.76
N GLY A 130 22.24 8.89 7.98
CA GLY A 130 21.89 8.06 6.83
C GLY A 130 23.00 8.02 5.77
N ALA A 131 23.57 9.18 5.43
CA ALA A 131 24.70 9.29 4.50
C ALA A 131 25.95 8.58 5.02
N ARG A 132 26.28 8.72 6.31
CA ARG A 132 27.38 8.00 6.96
C ARG A 132 27.18 6.49 6.90
N SER A 133 25.96 6.01 7.13
CA SER A 133 25.61 4.59 7.02
C SER A 133 25.78 4.06 5.59
N MET A 134 25.28 4.79 4.59
CA MET A 134 25.46 4.42 3.17
C MET A 134 26.93 4.37 2.76
N VAL A 135 27.74 5.34 3.20
CA VAL A 135 29.19 5.34 2.98
C VAL A 135 29.85 4.12 3.64
N GLY A 136 29.41 3.75 4.85
CA GLY A 136 29.85 2.52 5.53
C GLY A 136 29.50 1.24 4.76
N LEU A 137 28.29 1.15 4.21
CA LEU A 137 27.85 0.02 3.38
C LEU A 137 28.66 -0.09 2.09
N VAL A 138 28.91 1.03 1.40
CA VAL A 138 29.75 1.06 0.19
C VAL A 138 31.19 0.65 0.52
N ALA A 139 31.74 1.12 1.64
CA ALA A 139 33.08 0.75 2.08
C ALA A 139 33.16 -0.76 2.43
N SER A 140 32.13 -1.32 3.06
CA SER A 140 32.04 -2.75 3.38
C SER A 140 31.90 -3.63 2.14
N ALA A 141 31.07 -3.23 1.16
CA ALA A 141 30.94 -3.91 -0.11
C ALA A 141 32.28 -3.89 -0.88
N ALA A 142 32.93 -2.73 -0.96
CA ALA A 142 34.25 -2.61 -1.58
C ALA A 142 35.34 -3.42 -0.85
N ALA A 143 35.26 -3.55 0.48
CA ALA A 143 36.15 -4.41 1.26
C ALA A 143 35.91 -5.90 0.95
N THR A 144 34.66 -6.32 0.81
CA THR A 144 34.29 -7.70 0.44
C THR A 144 34.80 -8.06 -0.96
N ASP A 145 34.62 -7.16 -1.93
CA ASP A 145 35.15 -7.32 -3.29
C ASP A 145 36.68 -7.38 -3.31
N ARG A 146 37.35 -6.51 -2.56
CA ARG A 146 38.82 -6.53 -2.45
C ARG A 146 39.33 -7.82 -1.80
N ASN A 147 38.66 -8.29 -0.76
CA ASN A 147 39.00 -9.54 -0.09
C ASN A 147 38.80 -10.74 -1.02
N PHE A 148 37.72 -10.77 -1.80
CA PHE A 148 37.52 -11.81 -2.81
C PHE A 148 38.57 -11.73 -3.91
N MET A 149 38.94 -10.53 -4.37
CA MET A 149 39.97 -10.35 -5.39
C MET A 149 41.37 -10.73 -4.89
N SER A 150 41.69 -10.53 -3.61
CA SER A 150 42.99 -10.86 -3.02
C SER A 150 43.19 -12.35 -2.72
N LEU A 151 42.14 -13.17 -2.78
CA LEU A 151 42.26 -14.63 -2.65
C LEU A 151 43.10 -15.24 -3.80
N SER A 152 43.90 -16.24 -3.46
CA SER A 152 44.67 -17.01 -4.45
C SER A 152 43.74 -17.79 -5.39
N ALA A 153 44.25 -18.17 -6.58
CA ALA A 153 43.47 -18.96 -7.53
C ALA A 153 42.99 -20.29 -6.93
N ALA A 154 43.82 -20.94 -6.11
CA ALA A 154 43.47 -22.18 -5.43
C ALA A 154 42.35 -21.98 -4.40
N ASP A 155 42.35 -20.87 -3.66
CA ASP A 155 41.32 -20.58 -2.66
C ASP A 155 39.98 -20.23 -3.31
N LYS A 156 40.01 -19.49 -4.44
CA LYS A 156 38.82 -19.21 -5.25
C LYS A 156 38.20 -20.49 -5.81
N GLU A 157 39.01 -21.40 -6.33
CA GLU A 157 38.56 -22.70 -6.84
C GLU A 157 37.97 -23.58 -5.73
N ARG A 158 38.58 -23.56 -4.53
CA ARG A 158 38.08 -24.27 -3.36
C ARG A 158 36.72 -23.74 -2.90
N LEU A 159 36.52 -22.42 -2.89
CA LEU A 159 35.24 -21.79 -2.56
C LEU A 159 34.16 -22.10 -3.59
N LEU A 160 34.50 -22.13 -4.89
CA LEU A 160 33.57 -22.52 -5.96
C LEU A 160 33.10 -23.96 -5.79
N ARG A 161 34.02 -24.91 -5.56
CA ARG A 161 33.68 -26.32 -5.29
C ARG A 161 32.76 -26.48 -4.08
N LEU A 162 33.04 -25.76 -3.00
CA LEU A 162 32.21 -25.79 -1.78
C LEU A 162 30.79 -25.25 -2.06
N ASN A 163 30.67 -24.17 -2.82
CA ASN A 163 29.38 -23.60 -3.21
C ASN A 163 28.57 -24.58 -4.09
N GLU A 164 29.23 -25.25 -5.05
CA GLU A 164 28.60 -26.28 -5.88
C GLU A 164 28.12 -27.50 -5.07
N GLN A 165 28.90 -27.93 -4.07
CA GLN A 165 28.50 -29.02 -3.17
C GLN A 165 27.29 -28.63 -2.30
N LEU A 166 27.26 -27.39 -1.80
CA LEU A 166 26.14 -26.87 -1.01
C LEU A 166 24.87 -26.69 -1.85
N LYS A 167 24.99 -26.26 -3.12
CA LYS A 167 23.86 -26.18 -4.06
C LYS A 167 23.29 -27.54 -4.45
N LYS A 168 24.10 -28.60 -4.39
CA LYS A 168 23.66 -29.96 -4.75
C LYS A 168 22.94 -30.70 -3.62
N GLY A 169 22.94 -30.19 -2.38
CA GLY A 169 22.33 -30.85 -1.22
C GLY A 169 22.95 -32.24 -0.94
N PRO A 170 22.64 -32.88 0.20
CA PRO A 170 23.10 -34.24 0.45
C PRO A 170 22.34 -35.17 -0.52
N SER A 171 22.99 -35.53 -1.61
CA SER A 171 22.54 -36.60 -2.50
C SER A 171 22.31 -37.85 -1.66
N GLU A 172 21.07 -38.35 -1.71
CA GLU A 172 20.61 -39.58 -1.07
C GLU A 172 21.65 -40.70 -1.22
N GLY A 173 22.29 -41.06 -0.12
CA GLY A 173 22.99 -42.32 0.02
C GLY A 173 22.03 -43.34 0.62
N ASP A 174 21.03 -43.77 -0.15
CA ASP A 174 20.30 -45.01 0.14
C ASP A 174 20.68 -46.04 -0.91
N SER A 175 21.47 -47.02 -0.49
CA SER A 175 21.65 -48.29 -1.19
C SER A 175 22.13 -49.35 -0.22
N GLY A 176 21.18 -50.16 0.24
CA GLY A 176 21.40 -51.60 0.32
C GLY A 176 21.36 -52.21 1.71
N VAL A 177 20.15 -52.45 2.23
CA VAL A 177 19.89 -53.55 3.16
C VAL A 177 19.46 -54.78 2.34
N ALA A 178 20.17 -55.91 2.46
CA ALA A 178 19.65 -57.30 2.45
C ALA A 178 20.81 -58.31 2.51
N GLU A 179 20.96 -59.01 3.65
CA GLU A 179 20.81 -60.47 3.83
C GLU A 179 22.07 -61.30 3.47
N ALA A 180 22.83 -61.77 4.46
CA ALA A 180 22.66 -63.01 5.25
C ALA A 180 23.19 -64.26 4.52
N ASP A 181 24.32 -64.81 4.99
CA ASP A 181 24.37 -66.20 5.50
C ASP A 181 25.75 -66.66 6.03
N LEU A 182 25.68 -67.27 7.23
CA LEU A 182 26.29 -68.53 7.70
C LEU A 182 27.80 -68.68 8.02
N GLN A 183 28.01 -68.98 9.33
CA GLN A 183 28.85 -70.05 9.93
C GLN A 183 30.39 -69.90 9.83
N SER A 184 31.22 -70.20 10.83
CA SER A 184 31.12 -70.97 12.07
C SER A 184 32.37 -70.75 12.95
N ASP A 185 32.20 -71.02 14.24
CA ASP A 185 33.14 -71.66 15.16
C ASP A 185 34.29 -70.91 15.88
N THR A 186 34.09 -70.87 17.20
CA THR A 186 35.03 -71.11 18.30
C THR A 186 36.21 -70.14 18.50
N LYS A 187 36.37 -69.58 19.70
CA LYS A 187 37.04 -70.23 20.83
C LYS A 187 37.11 -69.28 22.04
N LYS A 188 36.93 -69.91 23.19
CA LYS A 188 36.85 -69.40 24.56
C LYS A 188 38.23 -68.99 25.12
N VAL A 189 38.18 -68.25 26.24
CA VAL A 189 39.21 -68.05 27.30
C VAL A 189 40.16 -66.87 27.05
N GLY A 190 40.33 -65.93 27.96
CA GLY A 190 39.84 -65.77 29.34
C GLY A 190 40.23 -64.42 29.91
#